data_AF-C7Z7E5-F1
#
_entry.id   AF-C7Z7E5-F1
#
_cell.length_a   1.000
_cell.length_b   1.000
_cell.length_c   1.000
_cell.angle_alpha   90.00
_cell.angle_beta   90.00
_cell.angle_gamma   90.00
#
_symmetry.space_group_name_H-M   'P 1'
#
loop_
_entity.id
_entity.type
_entity.pdbx_description
1 polymer ?
#
loop_
_entity_poly.entity_id
_entity_poly.type
_entity_poly.pdbx_seq_one_letter_code
_entity_poly.pdbx_strand_id
1 'polypeptide(L)'
;MDYHAIHGHDRASFDTSGAHRLPTVSASQALDELGGDASNHVSTGLEDLDHALAGTVSVDSQDSTPKGGVHRGQVTEIWGPPGTGKTALGLKAVIKTIKDDQGDSDVEAHDVEGDAGRFLHYSCLTLPHFVALISRPTAKVIPANTSLVVISSLSALVNSALPKSHDGKAISKSAKGIPFTKRLQALQSIMNALHKLAATRNCAVVILSQCATKMHSERGATLTAAVNATVWEQGVSTRLVVFRDWVWQEGKLASVFLAGLQKVDGKASQETVENVVAFKVELDGVAQIPYEAIQSIELARHKRKLGETELEVPDSEDDEDYGWADEDEAAMPAPPPQWQGSEDILLGQEVGRSEGENSDGDDE
;
A
#
# COMPACT_ATOMS: atom_id res chain seq x y z
N MET A 1 -39.70 -62.57 -2.79
CA MET A 1 -38.40 -62.11 -3.33
C MET A 1 -38.26 -60.66 -2.94
N ASP A 2 -37.18 -60.32 -2.23
CA ASP A 2 -37.02 -59.01 -1.62
C ASP A 2 -36.54 -57.99 -2.67
N TYR A 3 -37.17 -56.82 -2.74
CA TYR A 3 -36.96 -55.80 -3.78
C TYR A 3 -35.49 -55.35 -3.83
N HIS A 4 -34.84 -55.28 -2.67
CA HIS A 4 -33.45 -54.88 -2.54
C HIS A 4 -32.44 -55.96 -2.95
N ALA A 5 -32.86 -57.22 -3.06
CA ALA A 5 -32.02 -58.30 -3.59
C ALA A 5 -31.90 -58.27 -5.12
N ILE A 6 -32.83 -57.60 -5.80
CA ILE A 6 -32.85 -57.46 -7.27
C ILE A 6 -32.30 -56.10 -7.69
N HIS A 7 -32.62 -55.04 -6.95
CA HIS A 7 -32.32 -53.66 -7.35
C HIS A 7 -31.15 -53.01 -6.60
N GLY A 8 -30.59 -53.66 -5.57
CA GLY A 8 -29.61 -53.03 -4.68
C GLY A 8 -30.21 -51.88 -3.86
N HIS A 9 -29.42 -51.30 -2.97
CA HIS A 9 -29.79 -50.07 -2.28
C HIS A 9 -29.33 -48.86 -3.10
N ASP A 10 -30.23 -47.89 -3.29
CA ASP A 10 -29.90 -46.60 -3.88
C ASP A 10 -28.83 -45.91 -3.04
N ARG A 11 -27.59 -45.95 -3.52
CA ARG A 11 -26.50 -45.14 -2.99
C ARG A 11 -26.59 -43.77 -3.63
N ALA A 12 -27.14 -42.81 -2.90
CA ALA A 12 -27.07 -41.42 -3.30
C ALA A 12 -25.59 -41.02 -3.51
N SER A 13 -25.25 -40.49 -4.68
CA SER A 13 -23.90 -40.05 -5.06
C SER A 13 -23.37 -38.86 -4.23
N PHE A 14 -24.11 -38.43 -3.21
CA PHE A 14 -23.75 -37.30 -2.34
C PHE A 14 -23.08 -37.72 -1.03
N ASP A 15 -23.04 -39.02 -0.71
CA ASP A 15 -22.33 -39.52 0.46
C ASP A 15 -20.84 -39.69 0.14
N THR A 16 -20.15 -38.55 0.01
CA THR A 16 -18.69 -38.52 0.00
C THR A 16 -18.21 -38.37 1.44
N SER A 17 -17.58 -39.42 1.98
CA SER A 17 -16.95 -39.49 3.30
C SER A 17 -15.72 -38.58 3.42
N GLY A 18 -15.89 -37.29 3.12
CA GLY A 18 -14.81 -36.31 3.03
C GLY A 18 -15.25 -34.89 2.64
N ALA A 19 -16.53 -34.63 2.41
CA ALA A 19 -17.01 -33.26 2.22
C ALA A 19 -17.12 -32.55 3.58
N HIS A 20 -16.07 -31.83 3.95
CA HIS A 20 -16.06 -30.85 5.05
C HIS A 20 -16.99 -29.67 4.67
N ARG A 21 -18.30 -29.90 4.69
CA ARG A 21 -19.29 -28.80 4.64
C ARG A 21 -19.15 -28.04 5.96
N LEU A 22 -18.88 -26.74 5.85
CA LEU A 22 -19.01 -25.85 7.00
C LEU A 22 -20.43 -26.03 7.55
N PRO A 23 -20.60 -26.12 8.89
CA PRO A 23 -21.93 -26.20 9.48
C PRO A 23 -22.77 -25.03 8.97
N THR A 24 -24.03 -25.31 8.62
CA THR A 24 -24.97 -24.26 8.18
C THR A 24 -25.27 -23.38 9.38
N VAL A 25 -24.63 -22.22 9.43
CA VAL A 25 -24.89 -21.17 10.42
C VAL A 25 -26.04 -20.31 9.89
N SER A 26 -27.01 -20.00 10.74
CA SER A 26 -28.09 -19.07 10.37
C SER A 26 -27.51 -17.66 10.17
N ALA A 27 -28.08 -16.88 9.25
CA ALA A 27 -27.66 -15.48 9.05
C ALA A 27 -27.79 -14.63 10.32
N SER A 28 -28.76 -14.95 11.21
CA SER A 28 -28.92 -14.30 12.51
C SER A 28 -27.79 -14.67 13.48
N GLN A 29 -27.45 -15.96 13.56
CA GLN A 29 -26.35 -16.43 14.40
C GLN A 29 -24.99 -15.89 13.91
N ALA A 30 -24.77 -15.82 12.59
CA ALA A 30 -23.58 -15.20 12.03
C ALA A 30 -23.52 -13.68 12.31
N LEU A 31 -24.68 -13.02 12.43
CA LEU A 31 -24.76 -11.61 12.79
C LEU A 31 -24.48 -11.38 14.28
N ASP A 32 -25.00 -12.25 15.16
CA ASP A 32 -24.69 -12.22 16.60
C ASP A 32 -23.20 -12.50 16.85
N GLU A 33 -22.59 -13.43 16.11
CA GLU A 33 -21.14 -13.68 16.13
C GLU A 33 -20.33 -12.47 15.62
N LEU A 34 -20.89 -11.66 14.73
CA LEU A 34 -20.25 -10.46 14.20
C LEU A 34 -20.39 -9.25 15.16
N GLY A 35 -21.48 -9.17 15.91
CA GLY A 35 -21.86 -7.98 16.68
C GLY A 35 -21.25 -7.85 18.07
N GLY A 36 -20.61 -8.89 18.61
CA GLY A 36 -20.44 -9.00 20.06
C GLY A 36 -19.03 -9.14 20.62
N ASP A 37 -17.98 -9.38 19.82
CA ASP A 37 -16.72 -9.81 20.42
C ASP A 37 -15.55 -8.86 20.19
N ALA A 38 -15.17 -8.12 21.23
CA ALA A 38 -13.90 -7.38 21.29
C ALA A 38 -12.68 -8.31 21.09
N SER A 39 -12.87 -9.64 21.23
CA SER A 39 -11.86 -10.65 20.92
C SER A 39 -11.53 -10.75 19.42
N ASN A 40 -12.41 -10.26 18.54
CA ASN A 40 -12.23 -10.30 17.09
C ASN A 40 -11.36 -9.17 16.54
N HIS A 41 -10.93 -8.23 17.39
CA HIS A 41 -10.12 -7.09 16.98
C HIS A 41 -8.72 -7.16 17.56
N VAL A 42 -7.78 -6.52 16.86
CA VAL A 42 -6.42 -6.27 17.34
C VAL A 42 -6.22 -4.77 17.40
N SER A 43 -5.93 -4.24 18.58
CA SER A 43 -5.69 -2.81 18.77
C SER A 43 -4.47 -2.35 17.95
N THR A 44 -4.61 -1.21 17.28
CA THR A 44 -3.51 -0.52 16.60
C THR A 44 -2.57 0.18 17.59
N GLY A 45 -2.99 0.31 18.86
CA GLY A 45 -2.33 1.08 19.89
C GLY A 45 -2.55 2.60 19.77
N LEU A 46 -3.49 3.02 18.91
CA LEU A 46 -4.00 4.37 18.79
C LEU A 46 -5.53 4.33 19.02
N GLU A 47 -5.98 4.89 20.13
CA GLU A 47 -7.38 4.79 20.59
C GLU A 47 -8.37 5.39 19.59
N ASP A 48 -8.04 6.54 19.01
CA ASP A 48 -8.91 7.20 18.03
C ASP A 48 -9.00 6.39 16.74
N LEU A 49 -7.90 5.73 16.36
CA LEU A 49 -7.87 4.88 15.17
C LEU A 49 -8.64 3.58 15.40
N ASP A 50 -8.51 2.98 16.59
CA ASP A 50 -9.27 1.81 16.98
C ASP A 50 -10.77 2.11 17.00
N HIS A 51 -11.17 3.27 17.55
CA HIS A 51 -12.55 3.73 17.50
C HIS A 51 -13.04 3.94 16.06
N ALA A 52 -12.24 4.56 15.20
CA ALA A 52 -12.57 4.74 13.78
C ALA A 52 -12.74 3.40 13.04
N LEU A 53 -11.98 2.37 13.45
CA LEU A 53 -12.03 1.03 12.88
C LEU A 53 -13.18 0.16 13.42
N ALA A 54 -13.84 0.55 14.52
CA ALA A 54 -15.02 -0.15 15.04
C ALA A 54 -16.22 -0.13 14.06
N GLY A 55 -16.18 0.73 13.05
CA GLY A 55 -17.26 0.91 12.08
C GLY A 55 -18.51 1.55 12.69
N THR A 56 -19.55 1.67 11.87
CA THR A 56 -20.87 2.19 12.28
C THR A 56 -21.78 1.07 12.78
N VAL A 57 -21.34 0.24 13.72
CA VAL A 57 -22.26 -0.67 14.42
C VAL A 57 -22.94 0.13 15.53
N SER A 58 -24.04 0.78 15.15
CA SER A 58 -24.96 1.46 16.07
C SER A 58 -26.03 0.47 16.51
N VAL A 59 -25.84 -0.20 17.64
CA VAL A 59 -26.94 -0.84 18.39
C VAL A 59 -26.64 -0.79 19.91
N ASP A 60 -27.27 0.17 20.58
CA ASP A 60 -27.91 0.09 21.91
C ASP A 60 -27.27 -0.77 23.01
N SER A 61 -25.97 -0.67 23.25
CA SER A 61 -25.34 -1.25 24.45
C SER A 61 -24.71 -0.15 25.28
N GLN A 62 -25.47 0.32 26.29
CA GLN A 62 -25.17 1.52 27.08
C GLN A 62 -24.03 1.36 28.10
N ASP A 63 -23.14 0.36 27.99
CA ASP A 63 -22.19 0.06 29.07
C ASP A 63 -20.78 -0.44 28.67
N SER A 64 -20.36 -0.31 27.41
CA SER A 64 -18.95 -0.46 27.05
C SER A 64 -18.64 0.30 25.77
N THR A 65 -17.70 1.24 25.80
CA THR A 65 -17.14 1.84 24.58
C THR A 65 -16.65 0.72 23.65
N PRO A 66 -17.12 0.63 22.40
CA PRO A 66 -16.70 -0.44 21.50
C PRO A 66 -15.18 -0.38 21.31
N LYS A 67 -14.48 -1.43 21.75
CA LYS A 67 -13.05 -1.60 21.49
C LYS A 67 -12.90 -2.05 20.04
N GLY A 68 -12.70 -1.11 19.13
CA GLY A 68 -12.40 -1.42 17.73
C GLY A 68 -10.94 -1.76 17.50
N GLY A 69 -10.55 -1.83 16.23
CA GLY A 69 -9.18 -2.17 15.82
C GLY A 69 -9.14 -2.92 14.50
N VAL A 70 -8.02 -3.56 14.22
CA VAL A 70 -7.86 -4.39 13.01
C VAL A 70 -8.63 -5.69 13.20
N HIS A 71 -9.60 -5.95 12.32
CA HIS A 71 -10.38 -7.19 12.36
C HIS A 71 -9.54 -8.43 12.09
N ARG A 72 -9.68 -9.43 12.96
CA ARG A 72 -9.20 -10.79 12.76
C ARG A 72 -10.03 -11.49 11.68
N GLY A 73 -9.45 -12.49 11.03
CA GLY A 73 -10.10 -13.17 9.91
C GLY A 73 -10.09 -12.37 8.60
N GLN A 74 -9.66 -11.11 8.64
CA GLN A 74 -9.64 -10.21 7.49
C GLN A 74 -8.22 -9.74 7.13
N VAL A 75 -8.12 -9.16 5.93
CA VAL A 75 -6.89 -8.56 5.42
C VAL A 75 -7.04 -7.04 5.42
N THR A 76 -6.11 -6.37 6.10
CA THR A 76 -6.02 -4.92 6.20
C THR A 76 -4.78 -4.41 5.47
N GLU A 77 -4.92 -3.36 4.67
CA GLU A 77 -3.80 -2.73 3.95
C GLU A 77 -3.51 -1.33 4.50
N ILE A 78 -2.25 -1.09 4.87
CA ILE A 78 -1.73 0.22 5.23
C ILE A 78 -0.77 0.66 4.13
N TRP A 79 -1.14 1.69 3.38
CA TRP A 79 -0.32 2.18 2.27
C TRP A 79 0.03 3.66 2.41
N GLY A 80 1.08 4.10 1.73
CA GLY A 80 1.48 5.50 1.75
C GLY A 80 2.95 5.72 1.37
N PRO A 81 3.36 6.99 1.18
CA PRO A 81 4.73 7.36 0.81
C PRO A 81 5.83 6.78 1.71
N PRO A 82 7.07 6.62 1.22
CA PRO A 82 8.18 6.21 2.07
C PRO A 82 8.37 7.21 3.22
N GLY A 83 8.76 6.70 4.40
CA GLY A 83 9.01 7.52 5.58
C GLY A 83 7.76 8.03 6.32
N THR A 84 6.53 7.66 5.94
CA THR A 84 5.31 8.11 6.63
C THR A 84 4.96 7.35 7.92
N GLY A 85 5.85 6.51 8.44
CA GLY A 85 5.61 5.82 9.72
C GLY A 85 4.81 4.53 9.63
N LYS A 86 4.51 3.99 8.44
CA LYS A 86 3.79 2.70 8.26
C LYS A 86 4.38 1.54 9.09
N THR A 87 5.70 1.39 9.06
CA THR A 87 6.39 0.33 9.81
C THR A 87 6.29 0.57 11.32
N ALA A 88 6.39 1.81 11.77
CA ALA A 88 6.24 2.16 13.19
C ALA A 88 4.82 1.86 13.67
N LEU A 89 3.80 2.23 12.87
CA LEU A 89 2.39 1.92 13.15
C LEU A 89 2.14 0.40 13.20
N GLY A 90 2.66 -0.35 12.23
CA GLY A 90 2.56 -1.82 12.23
C GLY A 90 3.24 -2.46 13.44
N LEU A 91 4.41 -1.96 13.84
CA LEU A 91 5.14 -2.45 15.02
C LEU A 91 4.43 -2.06 16.33
N LYS A 92 3.81 -0.89 16.41
CA LYS A 92 2.98 -0.49 17.56
C LYS A 92 1.83 -1.48 17.78
N ALA A 93 1.14 -1.88 16.71
CA ALA A 93 0.09 -2.89 16.77
C ALA A 93 0.63 -4.24 17.29
N VAL A 94 1.82 -4.67 16.84
CA VAL A 94 2.49 -5.88 17.36
C VAL A 94 2.77 -5.79 18.85
N ILE A 95 3.38 -4.69 19.31
CA ILE A 95 3.68 -4.48 20.74
C ILE A 95 2.40 -4.50 21.57
N LYS A 96 1.35 -3.83 21.10
CA LYS A 96 0.06 -3.80 21.78
C LYS A 96 -0.56 -5.20 21.88
N THR A 97 -0.47 -5.98 20.80
CA THR A 97 -0.94 -7.38 20.78
C THR A 97 -0.20 -8.25 21.81
N ILE A 98 1.12 -8.10 21.94
CA ILE A 98 1.93 -8.86 22.91
C ILE A 98 1.54 -8.48 24.35
N LYS A 99 1.30 -7.19 24.61
CA LYS A 99 0.87 -6.70 25.93
C LYS A 99 -0.52 -7.19 26.29
N ASP A 100 -1.46 -7.17 25.34
CA ASP A 100 -2.84 -7.64 25.57
C ASP A 100 -2.89 -9.14 25.90
N ASP A 101 -2.02 -9.95 25.27
CA ASP A 101 -1.89 -11.38 25.57
C ASP A 101 -1.27 -11.66 26.96
N GLN A 102 -0.56 -10.69 27.57
CA GLN A 102 0.09 -10.87 28.87
C GLN A 102 -0.88 -10.69 30.05
N GLY A 103 -2.03 -10.06 29.81
CA GLY A 103 -2.93 -9.62 30.87
C GLY A 103 -2.36 -8.42 31.63
N ASP A 104 -3.25 -7.60 32.18
CA ASP A 104 -2.95 -6.39 32.96
C ASP A 104 -2.35 -6.72 34.34
N SER A 105 -1.30 -7.56 34.39
CA SER A 105 -0.48 -7.69 35.57
C SER A 105 0.46 -6.50 35.60
N ASP A 106 0.15 -5.52 36.45
CA ASP A 106 1.08 -4.48 36.91
C ASP A 106 2.38 -5.12 37.39
N VAL A 107 3.32 -5.32 36.47
CA VAL A 107 4.70 -5.67 36.78
C VAL A 107 5.55 -4.65 36.06
N GLU A 108 6.02 -3.68 36.84
CA GLU A 108 7.03 -2.72 36.43
C GLU A 108 8.23 -3.43 35.78
N ALA A 109 8.75 -2.77 34.74
CA ALA A 109 9.97 -3.03 33.99
C ALA A 109 10.90 -4.13 34.54
N HIS A 110 10.94 -5.27 33.84
CA HIS A 110 12.14 -5.90 33.25
C HIS A 110 11.88 -7.39 32.97
N ASP A 111 11.39 -7.72 31.77
CA ASP A 111 11.63 -9.03 31.16
C ASP A 111 11.49 -8.92 29.62
N VAL A 112 12.41 -8.18 29.00
CA VAL A 112 12.50 -8.06 27.53
C VAL A 112 12.75 -9.43 26.86
N GLU A 113 13.29 -10.40 27.59
CA GLU A 113 13.64 -11.73 27.09
C GLU A 113 12.40 -12.66 26.97
N GLY A 114 11.38 -12.50 27.81
CA GLY A 114 10.12 -13.24 27.73
C GLY A 114 9.21 -12.77 26.58
N ASP A 115 9.27 -11.48 26.25
CA ASP A 115 8.48 -10.87 25.17
C ASP A 115 9.01 -11.23 23.78
N ALA A 116 10.33 -11.41 23.65
CA ALA A 116 10.97 -11.81 22.40
C ALA A 116 10.54 -13.22 21.92
N GLY A 117 10.13 -14.10 22.85
CA GLY A 117 9.62 -15.44 22.50
C GLY A 117 8.25 -15.44 21.82
N ARG A 118 7.49 -14.33 21.94
CA ARG A 118 6.14 -14.17 21.35
C ARG A 118 6.16 -13.43 20.01
N PHE A 119 7.29 -12.82 19.66
CA PHE A 119 7.50 -12.16 18.38
C PHE A 119 8.32 -13.03 17.44
N LEU A 120 7.72 -13.45 16.32
CA LEU A 120 8.40 -14.21 15.27
C LEU A 120 8.62 -13.34 14.05
N HIS A 121 9.88 -13.13 13.68
CA HIS A 121 10.26 -12.38 12.49
C HIS A 121 10.83 -13.32 11.41
N TYR A 122 10.24 -13.27 10.22
CA TYR A 122 10.69 -14.02 9.05
C TYR A 122 11.05 -13.08 7.90
N SER A 123 12.28 -13.18 7.41
CA SER A 123 12.72 -12.44 6.22
C SER A 123 12.44 -13.24 4.96
N CYS A 124 11.55 -12.71 4.10
CA CYS A 124 11.23 -13.29 2.80
C CYS A 124 11.71 -12.34 1.69
N LEU A 125 12.79 -12.70 0.98
CA LEU A 125 13.40 -11.85 -0.05
C LEU A 125 12.86 -12.08 -1.46
N THR A 126 12.02 -13.11 -1.67
CA THR A 126 11.48 -13.44 -2.99
C THR A 126 9.98 -13.73 -2.93
N LEU A 127 9.27 -13.43 -4.02
CA LEU A 127 7.83 -13.70 -4.12
C LEU A 127 7.50 -15.20 -4.00
N PRO A 128 8.22 -16.15 -4.66
CA PRO A 128 7.93 -17.57 -4.50
C PRO A 128 8.11 -18.08 -3.07
N HIS A 129 9.13 -17.59 -2.35
CA HIS A 129 9.34 -17.96 -0.95
C HIS A 129 8.17 -17.49 -0.08
N PHE A 130 7.73 -16.25 -0.27
CA PHE A 130 6.55 -15.72 0.41
C PHE A 130 5.28 -16.53 0.09
N VAL A 131 5.02 -16.83 -1.20
CA VAL A 131 3.87 -17.64 -1.62
C VAL A 131 3.90 -19.03 -0.98
N ALA A 132 5.07 -19.67 -0.92
CA ALA A 132 5.23 -20.97 -0.27
C ALA A 132 4.89 -20.90 1.23
N LEU A 133 5.32 -19.84 1.90
CA LEU A 133 5.08 -19.61 3.34
C LEU A 133 3.59 -19.47 3.66
N ILE A 134 2.85 -18.67 2.88
CA ILE A 134 1.42 -18.42 3.13
C ILE A 134 0.51 -19.54 2.62
N SER A 135 0.93 -20.31 1.60
CA SER A 135 0.08 -21.36 1.01
C SER A 135 -0.08 -22.57 1.92
N ARG A 136 0.93 -22.87 2.73
CA ARG A 136 0.92 -23.98 3.71
C ARG A 136 1.60 -23.54 5.00
N PRO A 137 0.92 -22.74 5.84
CA PRO A 137 1.50 -22.26 7.08
C PRO A 137 1.71 -23.45 8.03
N THR A 138 2.98 -23.78 8.30
CA THR A 138 3.32 -24.80 9.30
C THR A 138 3.24 -24.19 10.70
N ALA A 139 2.92 -25.00 11.71
CA ALA A 139 2.87 -24.53 13.10
C ALA A 139 4.21 -23.95 13.61
N LYS A 140 5.32 -24.30 12.96
CA LYS A 140 6.65 -23.71 13.24
C LYS A 140 6.78 -22.27 12.76
N VAL A 141 6.15 -21.93 11.63
CA VAL A 141 6.28 -20.61 10.98
C VAL A 141 5.18 -19.68 11.45
N ILE A 142 3.95 -20.19 11.53
CA ILE A 142 2.81 -19.45 12.07
C ILE A 142 2.17 -20.37 13.12
N PRO A 143 2.44 -20.15 14.41
CA PRO A 143 1.78 -20.86 15.51
C PRO A 143 0.26 -20.73 15.48
N ALA A 144 -0.46 -21.68 16.10
CA ALA A 144 -1.92 -21.69 16.11
C ALA A 144 -2.53 -20.51 16.90
N ASN A 145 -1.77 -19.95 17.85
CA ASN A 145 -2.13 -18.82 18.69
C ASN A 145 -1.66 -17.46 18.14
N THR A 146 -1.28 -17.37 16.87
CA THR A 146 -0.91 -16.07 16.29
C THR A 146 -2.14 -15.19 16.12
N SER A 147 -2.15 -14.05 16.80
CA SER A 147 -3.22 -13.04 16.75
C SER A 147 -3.07 -12.02 15.63
N LEU A 148 -1.83 -11.66 15.29
CA LEU A 148 -1.50 -10.66 14.28
C LEU A 148 -0.34 -11.13 13.39
N VAL A 149 -0.49 -10.94 12.08
CA VAL A 149 0.57 -11.14 11.08
C VAL A 149 0.78 -9.82 10.33
N VAL A 150 1.98 -9.24 10.47
CA VAL A 150 2.36 -8.02 9.74
C VAL A 150 3.29 -8.38 8.58
N ILE A 151 2.92 -7.97 7.37
CA ILE A 151 3.65 -8.26 6.13
C ILE A 151 4.25 -6.96 5.58
N SER A 152 5.57 -6.87 5.60
CA SER A 152 6.34 -5.74 5.08
C SER A 152 7.43 -6.23 4.12
N SER A 153 7.51 -5.84 2.84
CA SER A 153 6.66 -4.98 2.02
C SER A 153 6.30 -5.73 0.73
N LEU A 154 5.15 -6.42 0.74
CA LEU A 154 4.74 -7.38 -0.31
C LEU A 154 4.61 -6.72 -1.70
N SER A 155 4.20 -5.45 -1.74
CA SER A 155 4.06 -4.70 -2.99
C SER A 155 5.37 -4.62 -3.79
N ALA A 156 6.52 -4.56 -3.12
CA ALA A 156 7.83 -4.52 -3.77
C ALA A 156 8.15 -5.85 -4.47
N LEU A 157 7.94 -6.97 -3.77
CA LEU A 157 8.15 -8.32 -4.32
C LEU A 157 7.23 -8.59 -5.51
N VAL A 158 5.95 -8.22 -5.38
CA VAL A 158 4.95 -8.37 -6.44
C VAL A 158 5.30 -7.54 -7.67
N ASN A 159 5.70 -6.29 -7.49
CA ASN A 159 6.02 -5.42 -8.64
C ASN A 159 7.35 -5.76 -9.29
N SER A 160 8.31 -6.28 -8.53
CA SER A 160 9.58 -6.77 -9.06
C SER A 160 9.41 -8.09 -9.84
N ALA A 161 8.70 -9.07 -9.28
CA ALA A 161 8.56 -10.40 -9.90
C ALA A 161 7.47 -10.47 -10.99
N LEU A 162 6.48 -9.57 -10.96
CA LEU A 162 5.35 -9.56 -11.90
C LEU A 162 5.12 -8.14 -12.44
N PRO A 163 5.95 -7.59 -13.33
CA PRO A 163 5.80 -6.21 -13.79
C PRO A 163 4.44 -5.92 -14.42
N LYS A 164 3.97 -4.67 -14.32
CA LYS A 164 2.76 -4.22 -15.03
C LYS A 164 3.07 -4.21 -16.53
N SER A 165 2.26 -4.87 -17.34
CA SER A 165 2.34 -4.73 -18.80
C SER A 165 1.94 -3.31 -19.17
N HIS A 166 2.88 -2.53 -19.68
CA HIS A 166 2.61 -1.17 -20.12
C HIS A 166 1.64 -1.22 -21.31
N ASP A 167 0.47 -0.60 -21.18
CA ASP A 167 -0.46 -0.44 -22.29
C ASP A 167 0.02 0.74 -23.15
N GLY A 168 1.17 0.53 -23.81
CA GLY A 168 1.60 1.35 -24.92
C GLY A 168 0.89 0.84 -26.16
N LYS A 169 0.20 1.76 -26.85
CA LYS A 169 -0.44 1.63 -28.16
C LYS A 169 0.56 1.10 -29.21
N ALA A 170 0.89 -0.18 -29.13
CA ALA A 170 1.70 -0.89 -30.11
C ALA A 170 0.80 -1.98 -30.71
N ILE A 171 0.36 -1.72 -31.92
CA ILE A 171 -0.32 -2.70 -32.76
C ILE A 171 0.72 -3.76 -33.11
N SER A 172 0.81 -4.84 -32.34
CA SER A 172 1.38 -6.11 -32.80
C SER A 172 0.56 -7.26 -32.26
N LYS A 173 -0.16 -7.91 -33.19
CA LYS A 173 -1.03 -9.06 -32.94
C LYS A 173 -0.16 -10.31 -32.89
N SER A 174 0.39 -10.67 -31.73
CA SER A 174 0.76 -12.09 -31.46
C SER A 174 1.22 -12.44 -30.04
N ALA A 175 1.45 -11.52 -29.10
CA ALA A 175 2.02 -11.91 -27.79
C ALA A 175 1.51 -11.16 -26.53
N LYS A 176 0.41 -10.39 -26.61
CA LYS A 176 0.03 -9.42 -25.57
C LYS A 176 -0.82 -9.94 -24.39
N GLY A 177 -1.20 -11.23 -24.33
CA GLY A 177 -2.15 -11.74 -23.33
C GLY A 177 -1.58 -12.46 -22.10
N ILE A 178 -0.31 -12.90 -22.14
CA ILE A 178 0.21 -13.89 -21.17
C ILE A 178 0.77 -13.25 -19.87
N PRO A 179 1.46 -12.09 -19.87
CA PRO A 179 2.03 -11.54 -18.63
C PRO A 179 0.99 -10.94 -17.67
N PHE A 180 -0.02 -10.23 -18.20
CA PHE A 180 -1.07 -9.60 -17.40
C PHE A 180 -1.95 -10.65 -16.70
N THR A 181 -2.32 -11.71 -17.43
CA THR A 181 -3.12 -12.82 -16.90
C THR A 181 -2.37 -13.58 -15.80
N LYS A 182 -1.06 -13.82 -15.98
CA LYS A 182 -0.20 -14.38 -14.93
C LYS A 182 -0.13 -13.50 -13.68
N ARG A 183 0.02 -12.18 -13.83
CA ARG A 183 0.03 -11.26 -12.67
C ARG A 183 -1.30 -11.30 -11.94
N LEU A 184 -2.42 -11.24 -12.66
CA LEU A 184 -3.75 -11.27 -12.06
C LEU A 184 -3.99 -12.60 -11.31
N GLN A 185 -3.64 -13.73 -11.93
CA GLN A 185 -3.77 -15.05 -11.32
C GLN A 185 -2.89 -15.21 -10.08
N ALA A 186 -1.65 -14.70 -10.13
CA ALA A 186 -0.75 -14.72 -8.99
C ALA A 186 -1.27 -13.86 -7.83
N LEU A 187 -1.75 -12.63 -8.12
CA LEU A 187 -2.38 -11.77 -7.12
C LEU A 187 -3.61 -12.43 -6.48
N GLN A 188 -4.44 -13.09 -7.30
CA GLN A 188 -5.60 -13.83 -6.82
C GLN A 188 -5.20 -14.99 -5.91
N SER A 189 -4.18 -15.76 -6.30
CA SER A 189 -3.66 -16.85 -5.48
C SER A 189 -3.09 -16.36 -4.15
N ILE A 190 -2.36 -15.24 -4.16
CA ILE A 190 -1.80 -14.63 -2.94
C ILE A 190 -2.93 -14.18 -2.02
N MET A 191 -3.89 -13.42 -2.53
CA MET A 191 -4.99 -12.89 -1.74
C MET A 191 -5.83 -14.02 -1.14
N ASN A 192 -6.16 -15.06 -1.91
CA ASN A 192 -6.88 -16.24 -1.42
C ASN A 192 -6.10 -16.97 -0.31
N ALA A 193 -4.77 -17.08 -0.43
CA ALA A 193 -3.94 -17.68 0.61
C ALA A 193 -3.91 -16.82 1.89
N LEU A 194 -3.89 -15.49 1.77
CA LEU A 194 -3.96 -14.56 2.90
C LEU A 194 -5.32 -14.61 3.59
N HIS A 195 -6.43 -14.62 2.84
CA HIS A 195 -7.76 -14.82 3.41
C HIS A 195 -7.89 -16.16 4.13
N LYS A 196 -7.40 -17.23 3.49
CA LYS A 196 -7.40 -18.55 4.12
C LYS A 196 -6.58 -18.55 5.41
N LEU A 197 -5.41 -17.91 5.41
CA LEU A 197 -4.59 -17.78 6.61
C LEU A 197 -5.35 -17.04 7.72
N ALA A 198 -5.88 -15.85 7.42
CA ALA A 198 -6.60 -15.01 8.36
C ALA A 198 -7.80 -15.75 8.96
N ALA A 199 -8.64 -16.35 8.11
CA ALA A 199 -9.87 -17.03 8.53
C ALA A 199 -9.60 -18.35 9.29
N THR A 200 -8.62 -19.14 8.85
CA THR A 200 -8.36 -20.45 9.50
C THR A 200 -7.62 -20.33 10.82
N ARG A 201 -6.85 -19.27 11.03
CA ARG A 201 -6.11 -19.02 12.28
C ARG A 201 -6.75 -17.96 13.16
N ASN A 202 -7.90 -17.41 12.76
CA ASN A 202 -8.57 -16.27 13.39
C ASN A 202 -7.57 -15.15 13.76
N CYS A 203 -6.73 -14.78 12.80
CA CYS A 203 -5.69 -13.78 12.98
C CYS A 203 -5.93 -12.57 12.07
N ALA A 204 -5.48 -11.40 12.52
CA ALA A 204 -5.48 -10.19 11.70
C ALA A 204 -4.27 -10.21 10.77
N VAL A 205 -4.47 -9.97 9.47
CA VAL A 205 -3.37 -9.85 8.50
C VAL A 205 -3.24 -8.40 8.07
N VAL A 206 -2.12 -7.76 8.41
CA VAL A 206 -1.82 -6.36 8.06
C VAL A 206 -0.72 -6.32 7.01
N ILE A 207 -1.00 -5.71 5.87
CA ILE A 207 -0.07 -5.56 4.75
C ILE A 207 0.43 -4.11 4.69
N LEU A 208 1.75 -3.93 4.73
CA LEU A 208 2.39 -2.62 4.56
C LEU A 208 2.80 -2.44 3.09
N SER A 209 1.99 -1.66 2.37
CA SER A 209 2.13 -1.42 0.94
C SER A 209 2.83 -0.09 0.63
N GLN A 210 3.62 -0.08 -0.44
CA GLN A 210 4.14 1.15 -1.04
C GLN A 210 3.01 1.91 -1.77
N CYS A 211 3.26 3.17 -2.13
CA CYS A 211 2.39 3.94 -3.01
C CYS A 211 2.98 4.01 -4.44
N ALA A 212 2.11 4.26 -5.42
CA ALA A 212 2.49 4.58 -6.79
C ALA A 212 1.69 5.82 -7.26
N THR A 213 2.28 6.57 -8.19
CA THR A 213 1.62 7.70 -8.83
C THR A 213 0.81 7.20 -10.03
N LYS A 214 -0.47 7.52 -10.09
CA LYS A 214 -1.34 7.28 -11.23
C LYS A 214 -1.65 8.61 -11.92
N MET A 215 -1.32 8.70 -13.20
CA MET A 215 -1.66 9.87 -14.01
C MET A 215 -3.08 9.70 -14.56
N HIS A 216 -3.96 10.65 -14.25
CA HIS A 216 -5.27 10.79 -14.86
C HIS A 216 -5.22 11.91 -15.89
N SER A 217 -5.88 11.72 -17.03
CA SER A 217 -5.94 12.73 -18.10
C SER A 217 -6.58 14.04 -17.64
N GLU A 218 -7.60 13.96 -16.77
CA GLU A 218 -8.40 15.11 -16.32
C GLU A 218 -7.99 15.63 -14.94
N ARG A 219 -7.60 14.73 -14.01
CA ARG A 219 -7.31 15.06 -12.60
C ARG A 219 -5.81 15.12 -12.26
N GLY A 220 -4.94 14.99 -13.27
CA GLY A 220 -3.49 14.98 -13.07
C GLY A 220 -2.98 13.77 -12.29
N ALA A 221 -1.85 13.94 -11.61
CA ALA A 221 -1.19 12.88 -10.86
C ALA A 221 -1.83 12.68 -9.49
N THR A 222 -2.26 11.47 -9.18
CA THR A 222 -2.81 11.07 -7.86
C THR A 222 -1.98 9.94 -7.27
N LEU A 223 -1.88 9.90 -5.94
CA LEU A 223 -1.24 8.78 -5.24
C LEU A 223 -2.25 7.66 -5.02
N THR A 224 -1.84 6.43 -5.30
CA THR A 224 -2.63 5.22 -5.07
C THR A 224 -1.75 4.12 -4.47
N ALA A 225 -2.34 3.07 -3.92
CA ALA A 225 -1.60 1.89 -3.48
C ALA A 225 -0.81 1.28 -4.65
N ALA A 226 0.40 0.79 -4.38
CA ALA A 226 1.30 0.30 -5.44
C ALA A 226 0.72 -0.90 -6.21
N VAL A 227 -0.06 -1.74 -5.53
CA VAL A 227 -0.84 -2.83 -6.12
C VAL A 227 -2.27 -2.36 -6.32
N ASN A 228 -2.55 -1.83 -7.50
CA ASN A 228 -3.89 -1.40 -7.90
C ASN A 228 -4.44 -2.41 -8.94
N ALA A 229 -5.11 -3.44 -8.45
CA ALA A 229 -5.77 -4.48 -9.25
C ALA A 229 -7.10 -4.82 -8.59
N THR A 230 -8.15 -5.05 -9.38
CA THR A 230 -9.52 -5.28 -8.86
C THR A 230 -9.59 -6.42 -7.84
N VAL A 231 -8.86 -7.52 -8.08
CA VAL A 231 -8.77 -8.65 -7.16
C VAL A 231 -8.15 -8.26 -5.81
N TRP A 232 -7.16 -7.36 -5.84
CA TRP A 232 -6.54 -6.83 -4.63
C TRP A 232 -7.49 -5.91 -3.87
N GLU A 233 -8.11 -4.96 -4.59
CA GLU A 233 -9.09 -4.01 -4.07
C GLU A 233 -10.29 -4.69 -3.39
N GLN A 234 -10.77 -5.78 -3.99
CA GLN A 234 -11.88 -6.57 -3.45
C GLN A 234 -11.46 -7.40 -2.24
N GLY A 235 -10.23 -7.93 -2.23
CA GLY A 235 -9.78 -8.77 -1.13
C GLY A 235 -9.30 -8.01 0.12
N VAL A 236 -8.88 -6.76 -0.01
CA VAL A 236 -8.59 -5.91 1.15
C VAL A 236 -9.91 -5.49 1.79
N SER A 237 -10.18 -5.91 3.02
CA SER A 237 -11.41 -5.53 3.73
C SER A 237 -11.34 -4.11 4.27
N THR A 238 -10.21 -3.78 4.89
CA THR A 238 -9.95 -2.48 5.52
C THR A 238 -8.70 -1.85 4.92
N ARG A 239 -8.76 -0.55 4.60
CA ARG A 239 -7.64 0.17 3.99
C ARG A 239 -7.40 1.49 4.68
N LEU A 240 -6.15 1.68 5.10
CA LEU A 240 -5.62 2.89 5.69
C LEU A 240 -4.60 3.53 4.74
N VAL A 241 -4.65 4.85 4.65
CA VAL A 241 -3.61 5.66 4.01
C VAL A 241 -2.83 6.40 5.08
N VAL A 242 -1.50 6.39 4.97
CA VAL A 242 -0.62 7.09 5.92
C VAL A 242 0.25 8.10 5.19
N PHE A 243 0.16 9.35 5.61
CA PHE A 243 0.87 10.48 5.02
C PHE A 243 1.47 11.38 6.12
N ARG A 244 2.31 12.34 5.70
CA ARG A 244 2.87 13.35 6.60
C ARG A 244 2.13 14.65 6.39
N ASP A 245 1.94 15.37 7.49
CA ASP A 245 1.43 16.73 7.46
C ASP A 245 2.07 17.54 8.59
N TRP A 246 1.56 18.75 8.81
CA TRP A 246 2.01 19.68 9.82
C TRP A 246 0.84 20.13 10.68
N VAL A 247 1.09 20.22 11.98
CA VAL A 247 0.11 20.71 12.95
C VAL A 247 0.76 21.81 13.76
N TRP A 248 -0.02 22.86 14.04
CA TRP A 248 0.37 23.89 14.97
C TRP A 248 0.21 23.35 16.40
N GLN A 249 1.32 23.19 17.10
CA GLN A 249 1.36 22.84 18.51
C GLN A 249 2.07 23.94 19.27
N GLU A 250 1.40 24.52 20.27
CA GLU A 250 2.02 25.52 21.17
C GLU A 250 2.69 26.69 20.42
N GLY A 251 2.10 27.13 19.30
CA GLY A 251 2.64 28.20 18.47
C GLY A 251 3.82 27.81 17.58
N LYS A 252 4.18 26.52 17.51
CA LYS A 252 5.21 25.98 16.61
C LYS A 252 4.60 24.99 15.62
N LEU A 253 5.06 25.07 14.38
CA LEU A 253 4.72 24.09 13.36
C LEU A 253 5.51 22.79 13.62
N ALA A 254 4.81 21.70 13.91
CA ALA A 254 5.38 20.38 14.14
C ALA A 254 4.97 19.43 13.02
N SER A 255 5.92 18.60 12.55
CA SER A 255 5.59 17.53 11.60
C SER A 255 4.87 16.41 12.35
N VAL A 256 3.76 15.95 11.78
CA VAL A 256 2.99 14.83 12.28
C VAL A 256 2.78 13.79 11.19
N PHE A 257 2.50 12.56 11.60
CA PHE A 257 2.00 11.54 10.71
C PHE A 257 0.50 11.46 10.85
N LEU A 258 -0.20 11.32 9.74
CA LEU A 258 -1.64 11.16 9.68
C LEU A 258 -1.96 9.78 9.13
N ALA A 259 -2.81 9.04 9.83
CA ALA A 259 -3.46 7.82 9.35
C ALA A 259 -4.92 8.15 9.06
N GLY A 260 -5.37 7.88 7.85
CA GLY A 260 -6.76 8.09 7.46
C GLY A 260 -7.36 6.86 6.82
N LEU A 261 -8.67 6.76 6.88
CA LEU A 261 -9.44 5.58 6.52
C LEU A 261 -10.03 5.71 5.12
N GLN A 262 -9.82 4.70 4.28
CA GLN A 262 -10.37 4.66 2.92
C GLN A 262 -11.42 3.57 2.75
N LYS A 263 -11.33 2.50 3.54
CA LYS A 263 -12.22 1.35 3.45
C LYS A 263 -12.30 0.68 4.82
N VAL A 264 -13.50 0.30 5.25
CA VAL A 264 -13.77 -0.49 6.46
C VAL A 264 -14.76 -1.59 6.11
N ASP A 265 -14.50 -2.82 6.51
CA ASP A 265 -15.42 -3.96 6.34
C ASP A 265 -16.01 -4.09 4.93
N GLY A 266 -15.18 -3.88 3.91
CA GLY A 266 -15.62 -3.97 2.52
C GLY A 266 -16.27 -2.69 1.96
N LYS A 267 -16.69 -1.75 2.82
CA LYS A 267 -17.31 -0.48 2.42
C LYS A 267 -16.23 0.58 2.20
N ALA A 268 -16.19 1.14 0.99
CA ALA A 268 -15.33 2.29 0.70
C ALA A 268 -15.94 3.56 1.28
N SER A 269 -15.07 4.42 1.82
CA SER A 269 -15.37 5.78 2.28
C SER A 269 -15.97 6.62 1.15
N GLN A 270 -16.92 7.51 1.46
CA GLN A 270 -17.52 8.42 0.48
C GLN A 270 -16.56 9.54 0.12
N GLU A 271 -15.79 10.02 1.09
CA GLU A 271 -14.67 10.93 0.88
C GLU A 271 -13.40 10.16 0.50
N THR A 272 -12.38 10.85 -0.02
CA THR A 272 -11.09 10.21 -0.39
C THR A 272 -10.40 9.57 0.82
N VAL A 273 -10.60 10.16 2.00
CA VAL A 273 -10.09 9.73 3.31
C VAL A 273 -11.02 10.25 4.42
N GLU A 274 -11.57 9.36 5.24
CA GLU A 274 -12.37 9.66 6.43
C GLU A 274 -11.55 9.39 7.71
N ASN A 275 -12.02 9.87 8.87
CA ASN A 275 -11.48 9.56 10.21
C ASN A 275 -9.94 9.65 10.31
N VAL A 276 -9.41 10.87 10.14
CA VAL A 276 -7.97 11.12 10.17
C VAL A 276 -7.46 11.23 11.60
N VAL A 277 -6.49 10.40 11.95
CA VAL A 277 -5.84 10.34 13.26
C VAL A 277 -4.38 10.74 13.13
N ALA A 278 -3.92 11.64 13.99
CA ALA A 278 -2.51 12.03 14.02
C ALA A 278 -1.71 11.24 15.06
N PHE A 279 -0.45 11.01 14.72
CA PHE A 279 0.51 10.37 15.61
C PHE A 279 1.93 10.91 15.37
N LYS A 280 2.80 10.75 16.36
CA LYS A 280 4.25 10.91 16.25
C LYS A 280 4.93 9.56 16.40
N VAL A 281 6.11 9.47 15.77
CA VAL A 281 7.04 8.38 15.96
C VAL A 281 8.17 8.92 16.82
N GLU A 282 8.26 8.42 18.05
CA GLU A 282 9.21 8.77 19.08
C GLU A 282 10.13 7.57 19.38
N LEU A 283 11.12 7.73 20.26
CA LEU A 283 12.08 6.67 20.58
C LEU A 283 11.43 5.50 21.32
N ASP A 284 10.38 5.77 22.09
CA ASP A 284 9.55 4.82 22.83
C ASP A 284 8.42 4.22 21.99
N GLY A 285 8.27 4.64 20.72
CA GLY A 285 7.36 4.03 19.76
C GLY A 285 6.45 5.04 19.08
N VAL A 286 5.15 4.70 19.01
CA VAL A 286 4.14 5.55 18.38
C VAL A 286 3.20 6.12 19.44
N ALA A 287 3.00 7.43 19.42
CA ALA A 287 2.13 8.17 20.32
C ALA A 287 1.05 8.94 19.54
N GLN A 288 -0.20 8.86 20.00
CA GLN A 288 -1.32 9.61 19.41
C GLN A 288 -1.22 11.08 19.75
N ILE A 289 -1.71 11.93 18.85
CA ILE A 289 -1.70 13.38 19.01
C ILE A 289 -3.09 13.92 18.70
N PRO A 290 -3.59 14.89 19.48
CA PRO A 290 -4.81 15.61 19.15
C PRO A 290 -4.68 16.29 17.78
N TYR A 291 -5.62 15.97 16.88
CA TYR A 291 -5.68 16.55 15.55
C TYR A 291 -7.11 17.02 15.27
N GLU A 292 -7.28 18.34 15.26
CA GLU A 292 -8.50 18.94 14.74
C GLU A 292 -8.32 19.11 13.23
N ALA A 293 -9.07 18.33 12.45
CA ALA A 293 -9.06 18.44 11.01
C ALA A 293 -9.58 19.84 10.60
N ILE A 294 -8.69 20.68 10.08
CA ILE A 294 -9.09 21.92 9.42
C ILE A 294 -9.69 21.53 8.07
N GLN A 295 -11.04 21.52 7.99
CA GLN A 295 -11.90 21.36 6.79
C GLN A 295 -11.29 20.52 5.64
N SER A 296 -11.81 19.28 5.48
CA SER A 296 -11.69 18.41 4.31
C SER A 296 -10.31 18.41 3.63
N ILE A 297 -9.49 17.40 3.93
CA ILE A 297 -8.21 17.18 3.24
C ILE A 297 -8.51 16.75 1.80
N GLU A 298 -8.61 17.71 0.88
CA GLU A 298 -8.52 17.41 -0.55
C GLU A 298 -7.08 16.95 -0.85
N LEU A 299 -6.85 15.64 -0.85
CA LEU A 299 -5.61 15.01 -1.36
C LEU A 299 -5.30 15.37 -2.84
N ALA A 300 -6.17 16.14 -3.48
CA ALA A 300 -6.03 16.71 -4.82
C ALA A 300 -6.01 18.24 -4.76
N ARG A 301 -5.09 18.85 -4.01
CA ARG A 301 -4.72 20.25 -4.32
C ARG A 301 -4.15 20.27 -5.73
N HIS A 302 -4.96 20.73 -6.67
CA HIS A 302 -4.55 20.97 -8.05
C HIS A 302 -3.24 21.76 -8.00
N LYS A 303 -2.17 21.21 -8.58
CA LYS A 303 -1.00 22.02 -8.92
C LYS A 303 -1.53 23.09 -9.87
N ARG A 304 -1.71 24.32 -9.36
CA ARG A 304 -1.96 25.49 -10.20
C ARG A 304 -0.90 25.48 -11.29
N LYS A 305 -1.32 25.42 -12.56
CA LYS A 305 -0.38 25.55 -13.67
C LYS A 305 0.29 26.90 -13.51
N LEU A 306 1.62 26.94 -13.67
CA LEU A 306 2.41 28.17 -13.55
C LEU A 306 1.99 29.25 -14.57
N GLY A 307 1.15 28.94 -15.56
CA GLY A 307 0.59 29.88 -16.53
C GLY A 307 -0.75 30.53 -16.13
N GLU A 308 -1.31 30.21 -14.97
CA GLU A 308 -2.57 30.79 -14.45
C GLU A 308 -2.32 31.79 -13.30
N THR A 309 -1.16 32.46 -13.30
CA THR A 309 -1.03 33.71 -12.55
C THR A 309 -1.56 34.83 -13.43
N GLU A 310 -2.85 35.14 -13.28
CA GLU A 310 -3.41 36.45 -13.63
C GLU A 310 -2.62 37.53 -12.88
N LEU A 311 -1.55 38.00 -13.51
CA LEU A 311 -1.10 39.36 -13.40
C LEU A 311 -1.62 40.07 -14.64
N GLU A 312 -2.95 40.17 -14.76
CA GLU A 312 -3.55 41.15 -15.66
C GLU A 312 -3.24 42.52 -15.06
N VAL A 313 -2.26 43.19 -15.65
CA VAL A 313 -2.07 44.62 -15.47
C VAL A 313 -3.13 45.29 -16.34
N PRO A 314 -4.07 46.09 -15.80
CA PRO A 314 -5.02 46.82 -16.62
C PRO A 314 -4.29 47.97 -17.30
N ASP A 315 -3.68 47.70 -18.45
CA ASP A 315 -3.11 48.76 -19.29
C ASP A 315 -4.20 49.28 -20.24
N SER A 316 -4.81 50.36 -19.76
CA SER A 316 -5.38 51.50 -20.49
C SER A 316 -5.57 51.35 -22.01
N GLU A 317 -6.82 51.59 -22.42
CA GLU A 317 -7.18 52.10 -23.75
C GLU A 317 -6.28 53.31 -24.09
N ASP A 318 -5.34 53.14 -25.01
CA ASP A 318 -4.77 54.25 -25.77
C ASP A 318 -4.39 53.74 -27.16
N ASP A 319 -5.08 54.30 -28.16
CA ASP A 319 -4.86 54.09 -29.57
C ASP A 319 -3.45 54.58 -29.94
N GLU A 320 -2.58 53.74 -30.49
CA GLU A 320 -1.57 54.22 -31.45
C GLU A 320 -0.98 53.08 -32.30
N ASP A 321 -1.20 53.26 -33.59
CA ASP A 321 -0.77 52.49 -34.74
C ASP A 321 0.77 52.35 -34.78
N TYR A 322 1.31 51.19 -34.35
CA TYR A 322 2.71 50.83 -34.60
C TYR A 322 2.78 49.60 -35.51
N GLY A 323 2.65 49.88 -36.81
CA GLY A 323 2.97 48.97 -37.88
C GLY A 323 4.43 48.52 -37.79
N TRP A 324 4.64 47.25 -37.48
CA TRP A 324 5.91 46.58 -37.75
C TRP A 324 6.04 46.50 -39.27
N ALA A 325 6.67 47.51 -39.87
CA ALA A 325 7.15 47.41 -41.22
C ALA A 325 8.17 46.26 -41.27
N ASP A 326 7.91 45.27 -42.12
CA ASP A 326 8.73 44.08 -42.36
C ASP A 326 10.14 44.39 -42.97
N GLU A 327 10.67 45.61 -42.82
CA GLU A 327 11.88 46.07 -43.49
C GLU A 327 13.18 45.99 -42.65
N ASP A 328 13.12 45.63 -41.37
CA ASP A 328 14.31 45.60 -40.49
C ASP A 328 14.87 44.19 -40.18
N GLU A 329 14.45 43.15 -40.92
CA GLU A 329 15.04 41.81 -40.79
C GLU A 329 16.49 41.72 -41.31
N ALA A 330 16.97 42.77 -42.00
CA ALA A 330 18.31 42.82 -42.59
C ALA A 330 19.42 43.38 -41.66
N ALA A 331 19.10 43.80 -40.43
CA ALA A 331 20.07 44.39 -39.49
C ALA A 331 20.34 43.54 -38.25
N MET A 332 19.93 42.27 -38.22
CA MET A 332 20.22 41.36 -37.11
C MET A 332 21.67 40.83 -37.20
N PRO A 333 22.53 41.09 -36.21
CA PRO A 333 23.88 40.53 -36.19
C PRO A 333 23.83 39.00 -36.06
N ALA A 334 24.71 38.31 -36.79
CA ALA A 334 24.77 36.84 -36.76
C ALA A 334 25.04 36.33 -35.34
N PRO A 335 24.40 35.22 -34.92
CA PRO A 335 24.62 34.66 -33.59
C PRO A 335 26.10 34.24 -33.44
N PRO A 336 26.74 34.57 -32.30
CA PRO A 336 28.16 34.29 -32.10
C PRO A 336 28.45 32.77 -32.08
N PRO A 337 29.61 32.33 -32.60
CA PRO A 337 29.99 30.94 -32.59
C PRO A 337 30.10 30.40 -31.14
N GLN A 338 29.68 29.15 -31.00
CA GLN A 338 29.47 28.39 -29.76
C GLN A 338 30.65 28.51 -28.78
N TRP A 339 30.31 28.51 -27.49
CA TRP A 339 31.23 28.45 -26.36
C TRP A 339 32.07 27.16 -26.42
N GLN A 340 33.19 27.23 -27.13
CA GLN A 340 34.29 26.31 -27.03
C GLN A 340 35.11 26.77 -25.82
N GLY A 341 34.74 26.26 -24.64
CA GLY A 341 35.49 26.44 -23.40
C GLY A 341 36.86 25.80 -23.55
N SER A 342 37.84 26.63 -23.91
CA SER A 342 39.26 26.38 -23.85
C SER A 342 39.74 26.40 -22.40
N GLU A 343 40.31 25.31 -21.93
CA GLU A 343 41.53 25.41 -21.13
C GLU A 343 42.34 24.12 -21.26
N ASP A 344 43.64 24.36 -21.35
CA ASP A 344 44.63 23.58 -22.04
C ASP A 344 45.75 23.21 -21.04
N ILE A 345 46.58 22.25 -21.43
CA ILE A 345 47.95 21.98 -20.93
C ILE A 345 48.08 21.11 -19.66
N LEU A 346 48.45 19.85 -19.87
CA LEU A 346 49.81 19.41 -19.52
C LEU A 346 50.42 18.60 -20.67
N LEU A 347 51.56 19.12 -21.13
CA LEU A 347 52.40 18.67 -22.22
C LEU A 347 53.06 17.33 -21.91
N GLY A 348 53.05 16.43 -22.90
CA GLY A 348 53.92 15.27 -23.00
C GLY A 348 54.39 15.17 -24.45
N GLN A 349 55.27 16.10 -24.82
CA GLN A 349 55.93 16.17 -26.12
C GLN A 349 56.97 15.06 -26.24
N GLU A 350 56.90 14.29 -27.31
CA GLU A 350 58.03 13.98 -28.21
C GLU A 350 57.51 13.13 -29.38
N VAL A 351 57.27 13.75 -30.55
CA VAL A 351 58.24 13.86 -31.66
C VAL A 351 58.39 12.53 -32.41
N GLY A 352 57.96 12.50 -33.66
CA GLY A 352 58.61 11.64 -34.64
C GLY A 352 57.76 10.97 -35.69
N ARG A 353 57.33 11.75 -36.68
CA ARG A 353 57.46 11.46 -38.13
C ARG A 353 56.70 10.28 -38.78
N SER A 354 56.13 10.69 -39.92
CA SER A 354 55.97 10.01 -41.21
C SER A 354 54.90 8.93 -41.36
N GLU A 355 53.86 9.36 -42.08
CA GLU A 355 53.22 8.70 -43.23
C GLU A 355 53.95 7.47 -43.81
N GLY A 356 53.17 6.50 -44.29
CA GLY A 356 53.57 5.70 -45.44
C GLY A 356 53.17 4.24 -45.40
N GLU A 357 52.08 3.94 -46.11
CA GLU A 357 51.93 2.79 -47.03
C GLU A 357 51.89 1.35 -46.50
N ASN A 358 50.81 0.67 -46.92
CA ASN A 358 50.72 -0.69 -47.46
C ASN A 358 51.81 -1.71 -47.11
N SER A 359 51.38 -2.88 -46.61
CA SER A 359 51.59 -4.15 -47.32
C SER A 359 50.93 -5.28 -46.55
N ASP A 360 50.29 -6.17 -47.31
CA ASP A 360 49.86 -7.51 -46.96
C ASP A 360 50.93 -8.31 -46.20
N GLY A 361 50.46 -9.29 -45.44
CA GLY A 361 51.27 -10.33 -44.83
C GLY A 361 50.38 -11.34 -44.12
N ASP A 362 49.95 -12.34 -44.88
CA ASP A 362 49.53 -13.65 -44.37
C ASP A 362 50.52 -14.17 -43.31
N ASP A 363 50.01 -14.82 -42.27
CA ASP A 363 50.32 -16.23 -41.98
C ASP A 363 49.77 -16.65 -40.60
N GLU A 364 49.01 -17.76 -40.66
CA GLU A 364 48.71 -18.82 -39.66
C GLU A 364 48.21 -18.49 -38.24
#